data_AF-F9Q8T9-F1
#
_entry.id   AF-F9Q8T9-F1
#
_cell.length_a   1.000
_cell.length_b   1.000
_cell.length_c   1.000
_cell.angle_alpha   90.00
_cell.angle_beta   90.00
_cell.angle_gamma   90.00
#
_symmetry.space_group_name_H-M   'P 1'
#
loop_
_entity.id
_entity.type
_entity.pdbx_description
1 polymer ?
#
loop_
_entity_poly.entity_id
_entity_poly.type
_entity_poly.pdbx_seq_one_letter_code
_entity_poly.pdbx_strand_id
1 'polypeptide(L)'
;MLVEQPIHWISVAQLKQELEGKAPINVSFDIDDTVMFTSACFFHGQQKYSPGKQDYLKNQDFWNEVNAGCDEYSIPKQIAVDLINMHQERGDQIYFITGRTAGNKDGVTPVLQKTLISKIFIQLNLWADVIAQRNTIKHRQLLNTK
;
A
#
# COMPACT_ATOMS: atom_id res chain seq x y z
N MET A 1 -8.26 34.60 13.64
CA MET A 1 -7.73 34.40 12.27
C MET A 1 -6.77 33.23 12.33
N LEU A 2 -6.95 32.20 11.50
CA LEU A 2 -6.00 31.10 11.40
C LEU A 2 -4.74 31.64 10.69
N VAL A 3 -3.56 31.41 11.26
CA VAL A 3 -2.28 31.80 10.66
C VAL A 3 -1.87 30.71 9.68
N GLU A 4 -1.70 31.07 8.42
CA GLU A 4 -1.23 30.14 7.39
C GLU A 4 0.19 29.69 7.72
N GLN A 5 0.40 28.37 7.68
CA GLN A 5 1.70 27.75 7.91
C GLN A 5 2.49 27.71 6.59
N PRO A 6 3.83 27.82 6.61
CA PRO A 6 4.66 27.78 5.41
C PRO A 6 4.76 26.35 4.84
N ILE A 7 3.65 25.84 4.32
CA ILE A 7 3.54 24.49 3.75
C ILE A 7 3.72 24.55 2.24
N HIS A 8 4.60 23.70 1.71
CA HIS A 8 4.74 23.52 0.27
C HIS A 8 3.70 22.54 -0.25
N TRP A 9 2.54 23.07 -0.65
CA TRP A 9 1.45 22.27 -1.23
C TRP A 9 1.72 21.95 -2.69
N ILE A 10 1.58 20.69 -3.07
CA ILE A 10 1.66 20.23 -4.46
C ILE A 10 0.42 19.40 -4.83
N SER A 11 0.09 19.45 -6.11
CA SER A 11 -0.87 18.56 -6.77
C SER A 11 -0.16 17.44 -7.52
N VAL A 12 -0.91 16.37 -7.85
CA VAL A 12 -0.40 15.28 -8.72
C VAL A 12 0.05 15.83 -10.08
N ALA A 13 -0.64 16.84 -10.62
CA ALA A 13 -0.28 17.45 -11.90
C ALA A 13 1.08 18.18 -11.83
N GLN A 14 1.33 18.94 -10.75
CA GLN A 14 2.63 19.59 -10.54
C GLN A 14 3.75 18.55 -10.40
N LEU A 15 3.52 17.49 -9.62
CA LEU A 15 4.50 16.41 -9.48
C LEU A 15 4.78 15.71 -10.82
N LYS A 16 3.74 15.43 -11.62
CA LYS A 16 3.89 14.84 -12.96
C LYS A 16 4.75 15.73 -13.86
N GLN A 17 4.52 17.04 -13.83
CA GLN A 17 5.30 18.03 -14.60
C GLN A 17 6.77 18.07 -14.15
N GLU A 18 7.04 18.04 -12.85
CA GLU A 18 8.41 18.03 -12.31
C GLU A 18 9.20 16.76 -12.66
N LEU A 19 8.50 15.67 -12.99
CA LEU A 19 9.11 14.41 -13.38
C LEU A 19 9.19 14.22 -14.91
N GLU A 20 8.68 15.16 -15.71
CA GLU A 20 8.70 15.07 -17.17
C GLU A 20 10.15 14.96 -17.70
N GLY A 21 10.35 14.09 -18.70
CA GLY A 21 11.68 13.81 -19.28
C GLY A 21 12.64 13.01 -18.40
N LYS A 22 12.31 12.75 -17.13
CA LYS A 22 13.12 11.89 -16.25
C LYS A 22 12.83 10.42 -16.55
N ALA A 23 13.90 9.63 -16.63
CA ALA A 23 13.82 8.17 -16.79
C ALA A 23 12.99 7.52 -15.66
N PRO A 24 12.44 6.31 -15.89
CA PRO A 24 11.71 5.58 -14.87
C PRO A 24 12.51 5.39 -13.59
N ILE A 25 11.84 5.53 -12.45
CA ILE A 25 12.42 5.44 -11.11
C ILE A 25 11.71 4.38 -10.26
N ASN A 26 12.35 3.97 -9.17
CA ASN A 26 11.69 3.20 -8.12
C ASN A 26 10.99 4.17 -7.16
N VAL A 27 9.71 3.93 -6.90
CA VAL A 27 8.92 4.71 -5.93
C VAL A 27 8.27 3.78 -4.91
N SER A 28 8.19 4.25 -3.67
CA SER A 28 7.59 3.48 -2.58
C SER A 28 6.47 4.23 -1.89
N PHE A 29 5.41 3.52 -1.54
CA PHE A 29 4.31 4.01 -0.74
C PHE A 29 4.25 3.26 0.59
N ASP A 30 3.99 4.00 1.67
CA ASP A 30 3.46 3.39 2.90
C ASP A 30 2.00 2.94 2.66
N ILE A 31 1.49 2.04 3.51
CA ILE A 31 0.14 1.47 3.36
C ILE A 31 -0.88 2.22 4.21
N ASP A 32 -0.69 2.19 5.52
CA ASP A 32 -1.70 2.58 6.51
C ASP A 32 -1.86 4.11 6.54
N ASP A 33 -3.07 4.58 6.25
CA ASP A 33 -3.42 6.00 6.09
C ASP A 33 -2.59 6.77 5.05
N THR A 34 -1.81 6.08 4.22
CA THR A 34 -1.16 6.63 3.03
C THR A 34 -1.91 6.22 1.77
N VAL A 35 -1.99 4.91 1.47
CA VAL A 35 -2.74 4.41 0.30
C VAL A 35 -4.11 3.82 0.63
N MET A 36 -4.28 3.33 1.84
CA MET A 36 -5.53 2.74 2.32
C MET A 36 -5.90 3.38 3.67
N PHE A 37 -7.18 3.71 3.86
CA PHE A 37 -7.72 4.01 5.18
C PHE A 37 -7.98 2.68 5.90
N THR A 38 -7.11 2.34 6.86
CA THR A 38 -7.09 1.02 7.53
C THR A 38 -7.53 1.10 8.98
N SER A 39 -7.91 2.29 9.48
CA SER A 39 -8.17 2.51 10.90
C SER A 39 -9.27 1.61 11.49
N ALA A 40 -10.25 1.17 10.69
CA ALA A 40 -11.28 0.23 11.15
C ALA A 40 -10.69 -1.10 11.65
N CYS A 41 -9.69 -1.62 10.94
CA CYS A 41 -8.98 -2.85 11.31
C CYS A 41 -8.15 -2.69 12.58
N PHE A 42 -7.45 -1.57 12.70
CA PHE A 42 -6.67 -1.25 13.89
C PHE A 42 -7.56 -0.99 15.11
N PHE A 43 -8.71 -0.33 14.91
CA PHE A 43 -9.69 -0.12 15.96
C PHE A 43 -10.27 -1.45 16.44
N HIS A 44 -10.69 -2.33 15.53
CA HIS A 44 -11.16 -3.67 15.88
C HIS A 44 -10.08 -4.45 16.65
N GLY A 45 -8.84 -4.43 16.16
CA GLY A 45 -7.69 -5.05 16.81
C GLY A 45 -7.46 -4.54 18.23
N GLN A 46 -7.51 -3.22 18.44
CA GLN A 46 -7.41 -2.64 19.78
C GLN A 46 -8.52 -3.15 20.70
N GLN A 47 -9.79 -3.10 20.25
CA GLN A 47 -10.92 -3.53 21.07
C GLN A 47 -10.86 -5.02 21.43
N LYS A 48 -10.26 -5.85 20.57
CA LYS A 48 -10.15 -7.29 20.79
C LYS A 48 -8.94 -7.69 21.64
N TYR A 49 -7.78 -7.13 21.34
CA TYR A 49 -6.49 -7.61 21.87
C TYR A 49 -5.92 -6.76 23.01
N SER A 50 -6.29 -5.48 23.11
CA SER A 50 -5.87 -4.62 24.21
C SER A 50 -6.81 -3.42 24.40
N PRO A 51 -8.02 -3.62 24.94
CA PRO A 51 -9.02 -2.56 25.09
C PRO A 51 -8.45 -1.32 25.78
N GLY A 52 -8.60 -0.15 25.15
CA GLY A 52 -8.12 1.13 25.67
C GLY A 52 -6.59 1.28 25.73
N LYS A 53 -5.83 0.33 25.17
CA LYS A 53 -4.36 0.31 25.19
C LYS A 53 -3.80 0.07 23.79
N GLN A 54 -2.49 0.25 23.63
CA GLN A 54 -1.79 0.07 22.35
C GLN A 54 -0.95 -1.22 22.32
N ASP A 55 -1.08 -2.08 23.33
CA ASP A 55 -0.27 -3.31 23.46
C ASP A 55 -0.54 -4.31 22.33
N TYR A 56 -1.72 -4.25 21.69
CA TYR A 56 -2.05 -5.06 20.52
C TYR A 56 -1.06 -4.88 19.36
N LEU A 57 -0.41 -3.72 19.23
CA LEU A 57 0.61 -3.47 18.19
C LEU A 57 1.87 -4.32 18.38
N LYS A 58 2.07 -4.90 19.58
CA LYS A 58 3.15 -5.85 19.88
C LYS A 58 2.67 -7.31 19.93
N ASN A 59 1.38 -7.55 19.67
CA ASN A 59 0.77 -8.87 19.72
C ASN A 59 0.80 -9.54 18.33
N GLN A 60 1.44 -10.71 18.23
CA GLN A 60 1.55 -11.45 16.96
C GLN A 60 0.18 -11.98 16.47
N ASP A 61 -0.76 -12.30 17.36
CA ASP A 61 -2.09 -12.78 16.97
C ASP A 61 -2.89 -11.68 16.26
N PHE A 62 -2.76 -10.43 16.74
CA PHE A 62 -3.29 -9.26 16.04
C PHE A 62 -2.69 -9.15 14.62
N TRP A 63 -1.36 -9.28 14.51
CA TRP A 63 -0.69 -9.17 13.21
C TRP A 63 -1.01 -10.32 12.25
N ASN A 64 -1.25 -11.53 12.77
CA ASN A 64 -1.73 -12.65 11.97
C ASN A 64 -3.14 -12.39 11.44
N GLU A 65 -4.04 -11.86 12.28
CA GLU A 65 -5.41 -11.59 11.90
C GLU A 65 -5.57 -10.42 10.95
N VAL A 66 -4.97 -9.27 11.27
CA VAL A 66 -5.15 -8.05 10.48
C VAL A 66 -4.61 -8.21 9.07
N ASN A 67 -3.46 -8.90 8.92
CA ASN A 67 -2.84 -9.16 7.63
C ASN A 67 -3.52 -10.31 6.86
N ALA A 68 -4.36 -11.14 7.49
CA ALA A 68 -4.97 -12.30 6.84
C ALA A 68 -6.23 -12.02 6.02
N GLY A 69 -6.77 -10.79 6.10
CA GLY A 69 -7.96 -10.38 5.33
C GLY A 69 -8.74 -9.19 5.88
N CYS A 70 -8.33 -8.56 6.99
CA CYS A 70 -9.08 -7.41 7.51
C CYS A 70 -9.13 -6.25 6.50
N ASP A 71 -8.10 -6.07 5.68
CA ASP A 71 -8.05 -5.00 4.68
C ASP A 71 -9.13 -5.08 3.58
N GLU A 72 -9.93 -6.14 3.52
CA GLU A 72 -11.16 -6.15 2.71
C GLU A 72 -12.13 -5.02 3.10
N TYR A 73 -12.06 -4.52 4.35
CA TYR A 73 -12.84 -3.39 4.85
C TYR A 73 -12.10 -2.06 4.76
N SER A 74 -10.84 -2.06 4.34
CA SER A 74 -10.03 -0.85 4.19
C SER A 74 -10.45 -0.09 2.92
N ILE A 75 -10.45 1.24 2.98
CA ILE A 75 -10.95 2.09 1.89
C ILE A 75 -9.76 2.67 1.11
N PRO A 76 -9.64 2.44 -0.21
CA PRO A 76 -8.56 3.04 -1.00
C PRO A 76 -8.68 4.57 -1.02
N LYS A 77 -7.54 5.25 -0.85
CA LYS A 77 -7.49 6.71 -0.86
C LYS A 77 -7.33 7.21 -2.30
N GLN A 78 -8.22 8.10 -2.74
CA GLN A 78 -8.22 8.60 -4.12
C GLN A 78 -6.86 9.18 -4.55
N ILE A 79 -6.21 9.97 -3.68
CA ILE A 79 -4.89 10.53 -3.96
C ILE A 79 -3.83 9.45 -4.24
N ALA A 80 -3.92 8.29 -3.59
CA ALA A 80 -3.01 7.19 -3.83
C ALA A 80 -3.29 6.51 -5.17
N VAL A 81 -4.56 6.34 -5.54
CA VAL A 81 -4.95 5.86 -6.87
C VAL A 81 -4.38 6.78 -7.95
N ASP A 82 -4.52 8.10 -7.78
CA ASP A 82 -4.03 9.09 -8.74
C ASP A 82 -2.50 9.08 -8.87
N LEU A 83 -1.77 8.99 -7.75
CA LEU A 83 -0.31 8.90 -7.73
C LEU A 83 0.19 7.59 -8.35
N ILE A 84 -0.43 6.46 -8.01
CA ILE A 84 -0.06 5.14 -8.55
C ILE A 84 -0.30 5.11 -10.06
N ASN A 85 -1.45 5.60 -10.53
CA ASN A 85 -1.72 5.70 -11.97
C ASN A 85 -0.68 6.58 -12.68
N MET A 86 -0.32 7.72 -12.09
CA MET A 86 0.69 8.63 -12.63
C MET A 86 2.06 7.94 -12.74
N HIS A 87 2.50 7.22 -11.72
CA HIS A 87 3.75 6.46 -11.74
C HIS A 87 3.71 5.27 -12.70
N GLN A 88 2.58 4.56 -12.81
CA GLN A 88 2.40 3.50 -13.81
C GLN A 88 2.49 4.03 -15.24
N GLU A 89 1.89 5.19 -15.54
CA GLU A 89 1.98 5.84 -16.85
C GLU A 89 3.42 6.22 -17.21
N ARG A 90 4.26 6.49 -16.21
CA ARG A 90 5.69 6.78 -16.39
C ARG A 90 6.56 5.55 -16.55
N GLY A 91 6.02 4.34 -16.31
CA GLY A 91 6.78 3.10 -16.24
C GLY A 91 7.64 2.99 -14.97
N ASP A 92 7.31 3.75 -13.92
CA ASP A 92 8.01 3.68 -12.64
C ASP A 92 7.69 2.36 -11.94
N GLN A 93 8.68 1.82 -11.22
CA GLN A 93 8.54 0.60 -10.45
C GLN A 93 8.01 0.93 -9.06
N ILE A 94 6.85 0.36 -8.70
CA ILE A 94 6.12 0.69 -7.48
C ILE A 94 6.34 -0.39 -6.41
N TYR A 95 6.67 0.07 -5.20
CA TYR A 95 6.82 -0.74 -4.00
C TYR A 95 5.85 -0.27 -2.92
N PHE A 96 5.30 -1.21 -2.15
CA PHE A 96 4.60 -0.90 -0.90
C PHE A 96 5.49 -1.32 0.26
N ILE A 97 5.77 -0.40 1.19
CA ILE A 97 6.65 -0.65 2.35
C ILE A 97 5.91 -0.19 3.60
N THR A 98 5.58 -1.12 4.47
CA THR A 98 4.81 -0.83 5.69
C THR A 98 5.59 -1.15 6.96
N GLY A 99 5.24 -0.43 8.03
CA GLY A 99 5.67 -0.71 9.40
C GLY A 99 4.97 -1.90 10.05
N ARG A 100 3.95 -2.51 9.42
CA ARG A 100 3.28 -3.69 9.96
C ARG A 100 4.25 -4.84 10.22
N THR A 101 4.05 -5.52 11.35
CA THR A 101 4.72 -6.80 11.62
C THR A 101 4.15 -7.85 10.67
N ALA A 102 5.00 -8.74 10.16
CA ALA A 102 4.57 -9.81 9.27
C ALA A 102 3.62 -10.77 9.99
N GLY A 103 2.48 -11.06 9.35
CA GLY A 103 1.59 -12.14 9.75
C GLY A 103 2.04 -13.48 9.16
N ASN A 104 1.35 -14.55 9.52
CA ASN A 104 1.55 -15.90 8.96
C ASN A 104 0.88 -16.10 7.58
N LYS A 105 0.07 -15.13 7.12
CA LYS A 105 -0.62 -15.14 5.83
C LYS A 105 -0.59 -13.72 5.24
N ASP A 106 -0.39 -13.63 3.93
CA ASP A 106 -0.50 -12.37 3.19
C ASP A 106 -1.90 -12.24 2.55
N GLY A 107 -2.76 -11.43 3.16
CA GLY A 107 -4.02 -10.96 2.62
C GLY A 107 -4.00 -9.49 2.20
N VAL A 108 -2.89 -8.78 2.41
CA VAL A 108 -2.75 -7.35 2.11
C VAL A 108 -2.45 -7.15 0.62
N THR A 109 -1.51 -7.92 0.09
CA THR A 109 -1.08 -7.85 -1.32
C THR A 109 -2.26 -7.99 -2.30
N PRO A 110 -3.16 -8.99 -2.19
CA PRO A 110 -4.27 -9.13 -3.13
C PRO A 110 -5.26 -7.96 -3.07
N VAL A 111 -5.48 -7.37 -1.89
CA VAL A 111 -6.34 -6.20 -1.73
C VAL A 111 -5.73 -5.00 -2.45
N LEU A 112 -4.44 -4.70 -2.20
CA LEU A 112 -3.74 -3.59 -2.88
C LEU A 112 -3.78 -3.73 -4.40
N GLN A 113 -3.57 -4.94 -4.92
CA GLN A 113 -3.68 -5.21 -6.36
C GLN A 113 -5.09 -4.93 -6.89
N LYS A 114 -6.11 -5.41 -6.19
CA LYS A 114 -7.50 -5.23 -6.60
C LYS A 114 -7.95 -3.77 -6.55
N THR A 115 -7.50 -3.01 -5.55
CA THR A 115 -8.05 -1.67 -5.26
C THR A 115 -7.28 -0.53 -5.91
N LEU A 116 -5.96 -0.67 -6.08
CA LEU A 116 -5.09 0.43 -6.55
C LEU A 116 -4.59 0.24 -7.98
N ILE A 117 -4.73 -0.95 -8.57
CA ILE A 117 -4.26 -1.24 -9.92
C ILE A 117 -5.48 -1.32 -10.85
N SER A 118 -5.95 -0.14 -11.27
CA SER A 118 -7.12 0.03 -12.13
C SER A 118 -6.71 0.28 -13.59
N LYS A 119 -5.93 -0.62 -14.20
CA LYS A 119 -5.80 -0.71 -15.66
C LYS A 119 -5.65 -2.18 -16.07
N ILE A 120 -6.72 -2.71 -16.68
CA ILE A 120 -6.77 -3.84 -17.63
C ILE A 120 -5.57 -4.83 -17.56
N PHE A 121 -5.81 -5.95 -16.87
CA PHE A 121 -5.18 -7.24 -17.19
C PHE A 121 -6.30 -8.26 -17.46
N ILE A 122 -7.23 -7.90 -18.35
CA ILE A 122 -8.00 -8.92 -19.08
C ILE A 122 -7.11 -9.28 -20.27
N GLN A 123 -6.69 -10.55 -20.29
CA GLN A 123 -5.70 -11.19 -21.18
C GLN A 123 -4.22 -10.96 -20.83
N LEU A 124 -3.69 -11.88 -20.01
CA LEU A 124 -2.98 -13.05 -20.55
C LEU A 124 -2.80 -14.10 -19.45
N ASN A 125 -3.67 -15.11 -19.46
CA ASN A 125 -3.29 -16.46 -19.05
C ASN A 125 -2.13 -16.86 -19.96
N LEU A 126 -0.89 -16.72 -19.53
CA LEU A 126 0.25 -17.45 -20.07
C LEU A 126 1.37 -17.41 -19.00
N TRP A 127 1.65 -18.61 -18.47
CA TRP A 127 2.80 -19.01 -17.64
C TRP A 127 2.68 -18.78 -16.13
N ALA A 128 2.32 -19.87 -15.46
CA ALA A 128 2.86 -20.22 -14.17
C ALA A 128 4.40 -20.18 -14.19
N ASP A 129 4.97 -19.93 -13.01
CA ASP A 129 6.38 -19.98 -12.61
C ASP A 129 7.18 -18.66 -12.63
N VAL A 130 8.03 -18.53 -11.60
CA VAL A 130 8.88 -17.38 -11.17
C VAL A 130 8.11 -16.45 -10.20
N ILE A 131 8.15 -16.56 -8.86
CA ILE A 131 9.26 -16.81 -7.91
C ILE A 131 8.67 -17.39 -6.61
N ALA A 132 8.99 -18.66 -6.32
CA ALA A 132 9.13 -19.13 -4.96
C ALA A 132 10.63 -19.03 -4.62
N GLN A 133 11.06 -18.00 -3.89
CA GLN A 133 12.30 -17.97 -3.10
C GLN A 133 12.51 -16.62 -2.42
N ARG A 134 12.17 -16.55 -1.12
CA ARG A 134 13.08 -16.20 0.01
C ARG A 134 12.23 -15.69 1.18
N ASN A 135 12.09 -16.57 2.17
CA ASN A 135 11.61 -16.22 3.49
C ASN A 135 12.49 -15.12 4.11
N THR A 136 11.82 -14.26 4.89
CA THR A 136 12.34 -13.13 5.67
C THR A 136 12.78 -11.92 4.84
N ILE A 137 11.85 -10.97 4.62
CA ILE A 137 12.01 -9.50 4.65
C ILE A 137 10.62 -8.90 4.40
N LYS A 138 10.32 -7.86 5.19
CA LYS A 138 9.14 -6.98 5.12
C LYS A 138 8.54 -6.89 3.72
N HIS A 139 7.26 -7.27 3.60
CA HIS A 139 6.38 -7.22 2.43
C HIS A 139 6.95 -6.38 1.27
N ARG A 140 7.74 -7.00 0.39
CA ARG A 140 8.20 -6.41 -0.86
C ARG A 140 7.31 -6.97 -1.96
N GLN A 141 6.25 -6.26 -2.29
CA GLN A 141 5.54 -6.54 -3.53
C GLN A 141 6.29 -5.84 -4.67
N LEU A 142 6.82 -6.62 -5.60
CA LEU A 142 7.38 -6.14 -6.85
C LEU A 142 6.24 -6.06 -7.88
N LEU A 143 5.81 -4.86 -8.25
CA LEU A 143 4.98 -4.68 -9.42
C LEU A 143 5.92 -4.50 -10.61
N ASN A 144 6.05 -5.54 -11.45
CA ASN A 144 6.75 -5.43 -12.73
C ASN A 144 5.85 -4.69 -13.71
N THR A 145 6.23 -3.49 -14.14
CA THR A 145 5.66 -2.86 -15.32
C THR A 145 6.37 -3.43 -16.55
N LYS A 146 5.66 -4.21 -17.37
CA LYS A 146 6.05 -4.44 -18.77
C LYS A 146 5.15 -3.61 -19.67
#